data_AF-A0A952RJZ4-F1
#
_entry.id   AF-A0A952RJZ4-F1
#
_cell.length_a   1.000
_cell.length_b   1.000
_cell.length_c   1.000
_cell.angle_alpha   90.00
_cell.angle_beta   90.00
_cell.angle_gamma   90.00
#
_symmetry.space_group_name_H-M   'P 1'
#
loop_
_entity.id
_entity.type
_entity.pdbx_description
1 polymer ?
#
loop_
_entity_poly.entity_id
_entity_poly.type
_entity_poly.pdbx_seq_one_letter_code
_entity_poly.pdbx_strand_id
1 'polypeptide(L)'
;MKPRLVFLATSLVLAAAAGCYTGSAVDTNSPYPHVAVESTEPETEDSDDEEEPSKLAEGKGLPCDVALLIKTACGSCHGATPKNGAENTIATWEDLTAESAFDPSKTVAEVALARMKSEVSPMPPSGNLGKDEIDILEEWIDGGMKKGTCAPPKAPKSDAGSGEARDAGRDAAPAPRPSVCTSGVTADPDRYGGAMRPGNACISCHASQSGPTFVAAGTVYPTLVEPNDCNGTNGTNGTKVLIIDANGVMRVLPVNSAGNFWLRPPPVADAQAPASAEIAKPYKAVVVRGNQIREMKGTQSETDCNTCHTERGRNGAPGRIMAP
;
A
#
# COMPACT_ATOMS: atom_id res chain seq x y z
N MET A 1 15.45 -47.26 -50.21
CA MET A 1 14.00 -47.16 -50.46
C MET A 1 13.35 -46.53 -49.23
N LYS A 2 12.74 -45.36 -49.38
CA LYS A 2 11.99 -44.63 -48.33
C LYS A 2 10.52 -45.09 -48.36
N PRO A 3 9.81 -45.18 -47.21
CA PRO A 3 8.38 -45.00 -47.20
C PRO A 3 8.04 -43.59 -46.66
N ARG A 4 7.26 -42.85 -47.45
CA ARG A 4 6.60 -41.61 -47.07
C ARG A 4 5.31 -41.98 -46.33
N LEU A 5 5.13 -41.50 -45.10
CA LEU A 5 3.84 -41.53 -44.42
C LEU A 5 3.22 -40.13 -44.52
N VAL A 6 2.11 -40.04 -45.25
CA VAL A 6 1.25 -38.87 -45.36
C VAL A 6 0.12 -39.10 -44.36
N PHE A 7 -0.04 -38.21 -43.37
CA PHE A 7 -1.25 -38.16 -42.56
C PHE A 7 -1.93 -36.80 -42.72
N LEU A 8 -3.20 -36.92 -43.12
CA LEU A 8 -4.21 -35.91 -43.34
C LEU A 8 -4.47 -35.11 -42.05
N ALA A 9 -4.40 -33.78 -42.12
CA ALA A 9 -4.88 -32.90 -41.06
C ALA A 9 -6.33 -32.50 -41.34
N THR A 10 -7.23 -32.84 -40.43
CA THR A 10 -8.64 -32.43 -40.45
C THR A 10 -8.90 -31.43 -39.33
N SER A 11 -9.67 -30.40 -39.69
CA SER A 11 -9.98 -29.13 -39.05
C SER A 11 -10.51 -29.16 -37.61
N LEU A 12 -10.26 -28.08 -36.86
CA LEU A 12 -11.25 -27.52 -35.93
C LEU A 12 -11.03 -26.01 -35.75
N VAL A 13 -11.93 -25.21 -36.33
CA VAL A 13 -12.07 -23.77 -36.05
C VAL A 13 -13.21 -23.63 -35.05
N LEU A 14 -12.90 -23.17 -33.83
CA LEU A 14 -13.90 -22.79 -32.84
C LEU A 14 -13.98 -21.26 -32.79
N ALA A 15 -15.06 -20.71 -33.31
CA ALA A 15 -15.47 -19.33 -33.07
C ALA A 15 -16.33 -19.30 -31.80
N ALA A 16 -15.91 -18.55 -30.79
CA ALA A 16 -16.72 -18.24 -29.62
C ALA A 16 -17.11 -16.75 -29.65
N ALA A 17 -18.39 -16.50 -29.89
CA ALA A 17 -19.03 -15.21 -29.69
C ALA A 17 -20.16 -15.40 -28.66
N ALA A 18 -20.05 -14.71 -27.53
CA ALA A 18 -21.12 -14.34 -26.59
C ALA A 18 -20.43 -13.61 -25.43
N GLY A 19 -20.91 -12.51 -24.87
CA GLY A 19 -22.15 -11.77 -25.03
C GLY A 19 -22.10 -10.68 -23.95
N CYS A 20 -22.53 -9.47 -24.31
CA CYS A 20 -22.56 -8.33 -23.41
C CYS A 20 -23.50 -8.59 -22.23
N TYR A 21 -22.99 -8.42 -21.01
CA TYR A 21 -23.75 -8.47 -19.77
C TYR A 21 -24.40 -7.11 -19.52
N THR A 22 -25.71 -7.00 -19.70
CA THR A 22 -26.51 -5.84 -19.30
C THR A 22 -27.14 -6.09 -17.94
N GLY A 23 -26.83 -5.21 -16.98
CA GLY A 23 -27.35 -5.25 -15.61
C GLY A 23 -28.85 -5.01 -15.53
N SER A 24 -29.48 -5.62 -14.52
CA SER A 24 -30.85 -5.32 -14.12
C SER A 24 -30.84 -4.24 -13.05
N ALA A 25 -31.62 -3.19 -13.30
CA ALA A 25 -31.94 -2.14 -12.35
C ALA A 25 -32.86 -2.70 -11.25
N VAL A 26 -32.61 -2.29 -10.00
CA VAL A 26 -33.52 -2.52 -8.88
C VAL A 26 -34.30 -1.24 -8.67
N ASP A 27 -35.62 -1.35 -8.84
CA ASP A 27 -36.60 -0.31 -8.62
C ASP A 27 -37.17 -0.47 -7.20
N THR A 28 -36.92 0.50 -6.32
CA THR A 28 -37.55 0.56 -5.00
C THR A 28 -38.21 1.93 -4.83
N ASN A 29 -39.31 2.12 -5.55
CA ASN A 29 -40.24 3.20 -5.31
C ASN A 29 -41.51 2.60 -4.68
N SER A 30 -41.65 2.70 -3.36
CA SER A 30 -42.90 2.40 -2.66
C SER A 30 -43.26 3.58 -1.74
N PRO A 31 -44.39 4.25 -1.96
CA PRO A 31 -44.83 5.40 -1.18
C PRO A 31 -45.86 4.98 -0.13
N TYR A 32 -45.71 5.37 1.14
CA TYR A 32 -46.81 5.52 2.10
C TYR A 32 -46.32 6.29 3.36
N PRO A 33 -47.22 6.92 4.14
CA PRO A 33 -47.18 8.35 4.38
C PRO A 33 -46.95 8.73 5.85
N HIS A 34 -46.77 10.03 6.04
CA HIS A 34 -46.69 10.78 7.29
C HIS A 34 -47.52 10.24 8.46
N VAL A 35 -46.87 10.17 9.64
CA VAL A 35 -47.51 10.54 10.91
C VAL A 35 -46.52 11.40 11.68
N ALA A 36 -46.89 12.67 11.86
CA ALA A 36 -46.24 13.59 12.78
C ALA A 36 -46.79 13.30 14.19
N VAL A 37 -45.89 13.10 15.14
CA VAL A 37 -46.20 13.24 16.57
C VAL A 37 -45.13 14.13 17.19
N GLU A 38 -45.60 15.33 17.51
CA GLU A 38 -45.01 16.30 18.41
C GLU A 38 -45.10 15.75 19.84
N SER A 39 -43.99 15.83 20.58
CA SER A 39 -43.91 16.30 21.98
C SER A 39 -42.86 15.56 22.82
N THR A 40 -42.20 16.37 23.65
CA THR A 40 -41.57 16.07 24.95
C THR A 40 -40.21 15.38 24.96
N GLU A 41 -39.18 16.22 25.10
CA GLU A 41 -37.95 15.90 25.81
C GLU A 41 -38.26 15.37 27.23
N PRO A 42 -37.46 14.43 27.70
CA PRO A 42 -36.84 14.65 29.00
C PRO A 42 -35.32 14.46 28.91
N GLU A 43 -34.63 15.35 29.62
CA GLU A 43 -33.24 15.23 29.99
C GLU A 43 -33.01 13.91 30.72
N THR A 44 -32.07 13.10 30.23
CA THR A 44 -31.38 12.09 31.04
C THR A 44 -29.89 12.22 30.80
N GLU A 45 -29.22 12.58 31.88
CA GLU A 45 -27.79 12.51 32.10
C GLU A 45 -27.25 11.10 31.88
N ASP A 46 -25.98 11.04 31.46
CA ASP A 46 -25.01 9.97 31.69
C ASP A 46 -25.40 8.53 31.27
N SER A 47 -24.87 8.11 30.12
CA SER A 47 -24.46 6.71 29.92
C SER A 47 -23.47 6.62 28.75
N ASP A 48 -22.20 6.50 29.12
CA ASP A 48 -21.21 5.63 28.48
C ASP A 48 -21.17 5.63 26.94
N ASP A 49 -20.39 6.57 26.39
CA ASP A 49 -19.65 6.33 25.15
C ASP A 49 -18.65 5.19 25.42
N GLU A 50 -19.09 3.95 25.24
CA GLU A 50 -18.15 2.87 24.96
C GLU A 50 -17.48 3.16 23.61
N GLU A 51 -16.38 3.91 23.65
CA GLU A 51 -15.38 3.88 22.60
C GLU A 51 -14.95 2.42 22.41
N GLU A 52 -15.43 1.78 21.35
CA GLU A 52 -14.90 0.51 20.82
C GLU A 52 -13.36 0.50 20.88
N PRO A 53 -12.71 -0.20 21.86
CA PRO A 53 -11.27 -0.05 22.11
C PRO A 53 -10.40 -0.77 21.07
N SER A 54 -11.00 -1.42 20.08
CA SER A 54 -10.36 -2.53 19.36
C SER A 54 -9.50 -2.10 18.16
N LYS A 55 -9.80 -0.97 17.50
CA LYS A 55 -9.09 -0.57 16.27
C LYS A 55 -8.01 0.49 16.46
N LEU A 56 -8.03 1.25 17.56
CA LEU A 56 -7.00 2.26 17.87
C LEU A 56 -5.82 1.69 18.67
N ALA A 57 -5.96 0.51 19.27
CA ALA A 57 -4.92 -0.11 20.09
C ALA A 57 -3.90 -0.92 19.28
N GLU A 58 -4.29 -1.52 18.14
CA GLU A 58 -3.36 -2.26 17.27
C GLU A 58 -2.34 -1.30 16.64
N GLY A 59 -1.06 -1.59 16.82
CA GLY A 59 0.04 -0.71 16.40
C GLY A 59 0.47 0.32 17.45
N LYS A 60 -0.16 0.36 18.63
CA LYS A 60 0.16 1.35 19.65
C LYS A 60 1.62 1.25 20.09
N GLY A 61 2.33 2.38 20.00
CA GLY A 61 3.74 2.49 20.36
C GLY A 61 4.71 1.91 19.34
N LEU A 62 4.23 1.39 18.21
CA LEU A 62 5.07 0.82 17.16
C LEU A 62 5.42 1.85 16.07
N PRO A 63 6.62 1.76 15.46
CA PRO A 63 6.91 2.40 14.18
C PRO A 63 5.97 1.91 13.08
N CYS A 64 5.80 2.69 12.02
CA CYS A 64 4.72 2.43 11.07
C CYS A 64 4.89 1.21 10.18
N ASP A 65 6.10 0.91 9.76
CA ASP A 65 6.41 -0.32 9.03
C ASP A 65 6.14 -1.56 9.90
N VAL A 66 6.57 -1.55 11.16
CA VAL A 66 6.28 -2.63 12.11
C VAL A 66 4.79 -2.75 12.39
N ALA A 67 4.09 -1.65 12.65
CA ALA A 67 2.64 -1.66 12.88
C ALA A 67 1.88 -2.23 11.67
N LEU A 68 2.30 -1.89 10.45
CA LEU A 68 1.71 -2.39 9.22
C LEU A 68 2.01 -3.87 9.00
N LEU A 69 3.22 -4.33 9.32
CA LEU A 69 3.59 -5.74 9.31
C LEU A 69 2.70 -6.55 10.26
N ILE A 70 2.58 -6.12 11.53
CA ILE A 70 1.75 -6.78 12.53
C ILE A 70 0.30 -6.86 12.05
N LYS A 71 -0.26 -5.75 11.57
CA LYS A 71 -1.64 -5.69 11.07
C LYS A 71 -1.88 -6.62 9.89
N THR A 72 -0.92 -6.74 8.98
CA THR A 72 -1.09 -7.45 7.71
C THR A 72 -0.80 -8.94 7.83
N ALA A 73 0.27 -9.30 8.52
CA ALA A 73 0.79 -10.67 8.54
C ALA A 73 0.45 -11.44 9.84
N CYS A 74 0.17 -10.76 10.96
CA CYS A 74 0.09 -11.40 12.26
C CYS A 74 -1.25 -11.21 12.99
N GLY A 75 -1.86 -10.03 12.85
CA GLY A 75 -2.98 -9.56 13.67
C GLY A 75 -4.26 -10.39 13.52
N SER A 76 -4.41 -11.13 12.42
CA SER A 76 -5.54 -12.03 12.23
C SER A 76 -5.60 -13.15 13.28
N CYS A 77 -4.44 -13.54 13.84
CA CYS A 77 -4.34 -14.50 14.94
C CYS A 77 -3.86 -13.85 16.25
N HIS A 78 -2.90 -12.93 16.18
CA HIS A 78 -2.26 -12.32 17.35
C HIS A 78 -2.67 -10.86 17.63
N GLY A 79 -3.88 -10.46 17.20
CA GLY A 79 -4.43 -9.14 17.49
C GLY A 79 -4.76 -8.92 18.97
N ALA A 80 -5.46 -7.83 19.30
CA ALA A 80 -5.79 -7.46 20.68
C ALA A 80 -6.52 -8.57 21.47
N THR A 81 -7.26 -9.43 20.75
CA THR A 81 -7.77 -10.69 21.27
C THR A 81 -7.19 -11.83 20.44
N PRO A 82 -6.37 -12.72 21.02
CA PRO A 82 -5.82 -13.86 20.31
C PRO A 82 -6.91 -14.78 19.76
N LYS A 83 -6.71 -15.28 18.54
CA LYS A 83 -7.63 -16.15 17.80
C LYS A 83 -6.85 -17.25 17.09
N ASN A 84 -7.57 -18.27 16.60
CA ASN A 84 -7.03 -19.35 15.77
C ASN A 84 -5.83 -20.10 16.40
N GLY A 85 -5.86 -20.28 17.73
CA GLY A 85 -4.81 -20.99 18.46
C GLY A 85 -3.61 -20.14 18.87
N ALA A 86 -3.63 -18.82 18.63
CA ALA A 86 -2.67 -17.91 19.26
C ALA A 86 -2.94 -17.80 20.76
N GLU A 87 -1.89 -17.86 21.56
CA GLU A 87 -1.97 -17.79 23.03
C GLU A 87 -1.61 -16.41 23.59
N ASN A 88 -1.07 -15.52 22.76
CA ASN A 88 -0.62 -14.19 23.14
C ASN A 88 -1.01 -13.12 22.12
N THR A 89 -1.24 -11.90 22.61
CA THR A 89 -1.30 -10.67 21.78
C THR A 89 0.10 -10.26 21.37
N ILE A 90 0.25 -9.73 20.15
CA ILE A 90 1.46 -9.01 19.69
C ILE A 90 1.09 -7.66 19.07
N ALA A 91 -0.08 -7.13 19.43
CA ALA A 91 -0.68 -5.97 18.79
C ALA A 91 0.04 -4.65 19.11
N THR A 92 0.76 -4.57 20.22
CA THR A 92 1.36 -3.32 20.72
C THR A 92 2.86 -3.44 20.93
N TRP A 93 3.51 -2.27 21.11
CA TRP A 93 4.90 -2.22 21.53
C TRP A 93 5.12 -2.93 22.87
N GLU A 94 4.20 -2.74 23.81
CA GLU A 94 4.27 -3.39 25.11
C GLU A 94 4.22 -4.92 24.98
N ASP A 95 3.35 -5.44 24.10
CA ASP A 95 3.25 -6.89 23.85
C ASP A 95 4.54 -7.46 23.24
N LEU A 96 5.10 -6.78 22.23
CA LEU A 96 6.27 -7.25 21.50
C LEU A 96 7.56 -7.18 22.31
N THR A 97 7.67 -6.21 23.22
CA THR A 97 8.86 -6.01 24.06
C THR A 97 8.78 -6.69 25.42
N ALA A 98 7.63 -7.27 25.76
CA ALA A 98 7.49 -8.11 26.94
C ALA A 98 8.40 -9.33 26.87
N GLU A 99 8.74 -9.86 28.05
CA GLU A 99 9.43 -11.14 28.19
C GLU A 99 8.58 -12.27 27.59
N SER A 100 9.21 -13.17 26.85
CA SER A 100 8.52 -14.29 26.21
C SER A 100 8.21 -15.39 27.22
N ALA A 101 6.95 -15.82 27.26
CA ALA A 101 6.53 -16.99 28.05
C ALA A 101 7.17 -18.31 27.58
N PHE A 102 7.67 -18.37 26.34
CA PHE A 102 8.35 -19.54 25.78
C PHE A 102 9.86 -19.56 26.11
N ASP A 103 10.49 -18.39 26.13
CA ASP A 103 11.91 -18.22 26.44
C ASP A 103 12.10 -16.90 27.20
N PRO A 104 12.10 -16.95 28.55
CA PRO A 104 12.30 -15.79 29.43
C PRO A 104 13.57 -14.96 29.15
N SER A 105 14.56 -15.50 28.42
CA SER A 105 15.76 -14.74 28.07
C SER A 105 15.57 -13.80 26.88
N LYS A 106 14.40 -13.84 26.24
CA LYS A 106 14.07 -13.10 25.02
C LYS A 106 12.78 -12.34 25.17
N THR A 107 12.66 -11.30 24.37
CA THR A 107 11.39 -10.61 24.11
C THR A 107 10.48 -11.44 23.20
N VAL A 108 9.19 -11.14 23.21
CA VAL A 108 8.21 -11.71 22.28
C VAL A 108 8.61 -11.43 20.82
N ALA A 109 9.12 -10.24 20.52
CA ALA A 109 9.59 -9.86 19.19
C ALA A 109 10.76 -10.74 18.69
N GLU A 110 11.75 -11.02 19.54
CA GLU A 110 12.87 -11.89 19.19
C GLU A 110 12.42 -13.34 18.95
N VAL A 111 11.48 -13.84 19.75
CA VAL A 111 10.88 -15.16 19.52
C VAL A 111 10.06 -15.15 18.23
N ALA A 112 9.28 -14.10 17.95
CA ALA A 112 8.53 -13.96 16.71
C ALA A 112 9.46 -13.98 15.48
N LEU A 113 10.56 -13.22 15.51
CA LEU A 113 11.56 -13.21 14.43
C LEU A 113 12.17 -14.61 14.20
N ALA A 114 12.51 -15.32 15.27
CA ALA A 114 13.04 -16.69 15.16
C ALA A 114 12.00 -17.64 14.54
N ARG A 115 10.72 -17.50 14.88
CA ARG A 115 9.64 -18.31 14.30
C ARG A 115 9.32 -17.93 12.85
N MET A 116 9.42 -16.66 12.48
CA MET A 116 9.30 -16.22 11.09
C MET A 116 10.35 -16.85 10.17
N LYS A 117 11.52 -17.18 10.72
CA LYS A 117 12.64 -17.83 10.02
C LYS A 117 12.66 -19.36 10.16
N SER A 118 11.74 -19.95 10.92
CA SER A 118 11.78 -21.37 11.28
C SER A 118 11.12 -22.26 10.23
N GLU A 119 11.83 -23.27 9.73
CA GLU A 119 11.22 -24.30 8.87
C GLU A 119 10.46 -25.39 9.67
N VAL A 120 10.67 -25.45 10.99
CA VAL A 120 10.13 -26.51 11.86
C VAL A 120 8.90 -26.06 12.62
N SER A 121 8.86 -24.80 13.07
CA SER A 121 7.73 -24.20 13.77
C SER A 121 7.49 -22.77 13.27
N PRO A 122 7.12 -22.62 11.98
CA PRO A 122 6.95 -21.32 11.35
C PRO A 122 5.81 -20.52 11.99
N MET A 123 5.99 -19.21 12.05
CA MET A 123 4.89 -18.26 12.22
C MET A 123 4.93 -17.23 11.09
N PRO A 124 3.83 -17.04 10.34
CA PRO A 124 2.52 -17.67 10.54
C PRO A 124 2.51 -19.18 10.20
N PRO A 125 1.56 -19.97 10.73
CA PRO A 125 1.55 -21.43 10.50
C PRO A 125 1.37 -21.83 9.04
N SER A 126 0.81 -20.93 8.22
CA SER A 126 0.66 -21.10 6.77
C SER A 126 1.99 -21.10 6.00
N GLY A 127 3.10 -20.71 6.63
CA GLY A 127 4.44 -20.73 6.04
C GLY A 127 5.24 -19.46 6.32
N ASN A 128 6.48 -19.44 5.82
CA ASN A 128 7.42 -18.34 6.06
C ASN A 128 7.02 -17.08 5.29
N LEU A 129 7.11 -15.95 5.99
CA LEU A 129 6.99 -14.62 5.38
C LEU A 129 8.15 -14.35 4.42
N GLY A 130 7.95 -13.38 3.53
CA GLY A 130 8.98 -12.93 2.60
C GLY A 130 10.14 -12.25 3.33
N LYS A 131 11.31 -12.20 2.66
CA LYS A 131 12.50 -11.53 3.20
C LYS A 131 12.22 -10.08 3.62
N ASP A 132 11.49 -9.32 2.80
CA ASP A 132 11.19 -7.91 3.08
C ASP A 132 10.41 -7.73 4.39
N GLU A 133 9.50 -8.66 4.71
CA GLU A 133 8.71 -8.65 5.95
C GLU A 133 9.54 -9.03 7.16
N ILE A 134 10.42 -10.01 7.00
CA ILE A 134 11.39 -10.42 8.03
C ILE A 134 12.34 -9.27 8.35
N ASP A 135 12.86 -8.60 7.32
CA ASP A 135 13.80 -7.49 7.46
C ASP A 135 13.17 -6.31 8.23
N ILE A 136 11.86 -6.03 8.07
CA ILE A 136 11.16 -4.98 8.85
C ILE A 136 11.30 -5.24 10.36
N LEU A 137 11.00 -6.46 10.81
CA LEU A 137 11.05 -6.78 12.24
C LEU A 137 12.48 -6.88 12.75
N GLU A 138 13.38 -7.46 11.96
CA GLU A 138 14.81 -7.57 12.27
C GLU A 138 15.48 -6.21 12.41
N GLU A 139 15.29 -5.30 11.45
CA GLU A 139 15.84 -3.92 11.51
C GLU A 139 15.34 -3.17 12.77
N TRP A 140 14.09 -3.37 13.16
CA TRP A 140 13.54 -2.74 14.36
C TRP A 140 14.11 -3.32 15.67
N ILE A 141 14.29 -4.64 15.72
CA ILE A 141 14.92 -5.32 16.86
C ILE A 141 16.37 -4.86 17.01
N ASP A 142 17.16 -4.87 15.92
CA ASP A 142 18.55 -4.40 15.88
C ASP A 142 18.66 -2.90 16.22
N GLY A 143 17.63 -2.12 15.88
CA GLY A 143 17.49 -0.71 16.23
C GLY A 143 17.18 -0.45 17.70
N GLY A 144 17.06 -1.49 18.53
CA GLY A 144 16.79 -1.43 19.96
C GLY A 144 15.31 -1.32 20.31
N MET A 145 14.42 -1.80 19.42
CA MET A 145 12.97 -1.87 19.63
C MET A 145 12.36 -0.54 20.10
N LYS A 146 12.81 0.57 19.52
CA LYS A 146 12.40 1.92 19.96
C LYS A 146 10.90 2.11 19.75
N LYS A 147 10.25 2.78 20.72
CA LYS A 147 8.86 3.23 20.58
C LYS A 147 8.73 4.14 19.37
N GLY A 148 7.69 3.91 18.60
CA GLY A 148 7.24 4.76 17.51
C GLY A 148 5.83 5.28 17.75
N THR A 149 5.37 6.10 16.81
CA THR A 149 4.00 6.62 16.79
C THR A 149 3.42 6.39 15.41
N CYS A 150 2.85 5.22 15.13
CA CYS A 150 2.15 5.05 13.88
C CYS A 150 0.72 5.60 13.95
N ALA A 151 0.59 6.91 13.80
CA ALA A 151 -0.69 7.53 13.51
C ALA A 151 -0.77 7.80 12.00
N PRO A 152 -1.91 7.53 11.33
CA PRO A 152 -2.12 8.15 10.04
C PRO A 152 -1.95 9.67 10.20
N PRO A 153 -1.30 10.38 9.25
CA PRO A 153 -1.18 11.82 9.33
C PRO A 153 -2.58 12.36 9.55
N LYS A 154 -2.74 13.26 10.55
CA LYS A 154 -3.98 14.04 10.68
C LYS A 154 -4.30 14.52 9.29
N ALA A 155 -5.49 14.18 8.78
CA ALA A 155 -5.92 14.61 7.46
C ALA A 155 -5.52 16.07 7.34
N PRO A 156 -4.81 16.47 6.26
CA PRO A 156 -4.48 17.88 6.10
C PRO A 156 -5.79 18.62 6.33
N LYS A 157 -5.77 19.60 7.25
CA LYS A 157 -6.85 20.59 7.30
C LYS A 157 -7.03 20.97 5.84
N SER A 158 -8.23 20.75 5.32
CA SER A 158 -8.49 21.15 3.95
C SER A 158 -8.03 22.59 3.83
N ASP A 159 -6.94 22.85 3.12
CA ASP A 159 -6.56 24.21 2.73
C ASP A 159 -7.54 24.76 1.67
N ALA A 160 -8.79 24.30 1.70
CA ALA A 160 -9.93 25.13 1.39
C ALA A 160 -9.97 26.18 2.51
N GLY A 161 -9.23 27.28 2.30
CA GLY A 161 -9.31 28.43 3.18
C GLY A 161 -10.78 28.76 3.42
N SER A 162 -11.19 28.74 4.67
CA SER A 162 -12.43 29.39 5.12
C SER A 162 -12.21 30.89 5.02
N GLY A 163 -12.16 31.38 3.78
CA GLY A 163 -12.48 32.75 3.43
C GLY A 163 -13.99 32.87 3.43
N GLU A 164 -14.47 33.77 4.27
CA GLU A 164 -15.87 34.08 4.53
C GLU A 164 -16.70 34.14 3.23
N ALA A 165 -17.90 33.55 3.30
CA ALA A 165 -18.88 33.59 2.23
C ALA A 165 -19.16 35.04 1.80
N ARG A 166 -18.64 35.43 0.64
CA ARG A 166 -19.22 36.51 -0.15
C ARG A 166 -19.94 35.90 -1.32
N ASP A 167 -21.23 36.14 -1.33
CA ASP A 167 -22.18 35.83 -2.38
C ASP A 167 -21.68 36.34 -3.74
N ALA A 168 -21.18 35.43 -4.57
CA ALA A 168 -20.95 35.66 -5.99
C ALA A 168 -20.86 34.33 -6.75
N GLY A 169 -21.94 33.97 -7.43
CA GLY A 169 -21.86 33.39 -8.77
C GLY A 169 -21.56 31.90 -8.88
N ARG A 170 -22.46 31.20 -9.57
CA ARG A 170 -22.33 29.79 -9.98
C ARG A 170 -21.15 29.59 -10.95
N ASP A 171 -20.56 28.40 -10.88
CA ASP A 171 -19.83 27.70 -11.95
C ASP A 171 -18.39 28.14 -12.31
N ALA A 172 -17.51 28.36 -11.32
CA ALA A 172 -16.08 28.27 -11.55
C ALA A 172 -15.51 27.04 -10.81
N ALA A 173 -15.06 26.03 -11.55
CA ALA A 173 -14.21 24.99 -10.98
C ALA A 173 -13.01 25.65 -10.29
N PRO A 174 -12.58 25.17 -9.10
CA PRO A 174 -11.43 25.75 -8.40
C PRO A 174 -10.23 25.82 -9.35
N ALA A 175 -9.55 26.97 -9.36
CA ALA A 175 -8.42 27.20 -10.25
C ALA A 175 -7.40 26.05 -10.15
N PRO A 176 -6.84 25.58 -11.28
CA PRO A 176 -5.89 24.47 -11.26
C PRO A 176 -4.68 24.84 -10.40
N ARG A 177 -4.35 23.98 -9.44
CA ARG A 177 -3.19 24.15 -8.56
C ARG A 177 -1.93 24.38 -9.41
N PRO A 178 -1.04 25.33 -9.09
CA PRO A 178 0.17 25.53 -9.89
C PRO A 178 1.06 24.28 -9.80
N SER A 179 1.68 23.94 -10.93
CA SER A 179 2.71 22.90 -10.98
C SER A 179 4.04 23.53 -10.63
N VAL A 180 4.71 22.98 -9.61
CA VAL A 180 5.96 23.53 -9.09
C VAL A 180 6.93 22.38 -8.92
N CYS A 181 8.18 22.56 -9.35
CA CYS A 181 9.26 21.65 -9.00
C CYS A 181 9.81 22.02 -7.63
N THR A 182 9.29 21.41 -6.57
CA THR A 182 9.60 21.80 -5.19
C THR A 182 11.06 21.54 -4.82
N SER A 183 11.67 20.50 -5.42
CA SER A 183 13.09 20.23 -5.19
C SER A 183 14.01 21.29 -5.82
N GLY A 184 13.50 22.08 -6.77
CA GLY A 184 14.31 23.01 -7.57
C GLY A 184 15.32 22.32 -8.49
N VAL A 185 15.30 20.98 -8.58
CA VAL A 185 16.26 20.21 -9.36
C VAL A 185 15.51 19.39 -10.40
N THR A 186 15.72 19.71 -11.66
CA THR A 186 15.24 18.91 -12.80
C THR A 186 16.29 17.87 -13.19
N ALA A 187 15.84 16.64 -13.40
CA ALA A 187 16.66 15.56 -13.92
C ALA A 187 17.16 15.91 -15.33
N ASP A 188 18.43 15.59 -15.55
CA ASP A 188 19.02 15.61 -16.87
C ASP A 188 18.30 14.56 -17.76
N PRO A 189 17.74 14.96 -18.92
CA PRO A 189 17.02 14.05 -19.80
C PRO A 189 17.90 12.93 -20.36
N ASP A 190 19.22 13.13 -20.41
CA ASP A 190 20.21 12.17 -20.89
C ASP A 190 20.82 11.34 -19.75
N ARG A 191 20.40 11.57 -18.50
CA ARG A 191 20.85 10.78 -17.35
C ARG A 191 20.37 9.34 -17.48
N TYR A 192 21.31 8.42 -17.33
CA TYR A 192 21.04 6.99 -17.18
C TYR A 192 21.07 6.58 -15.69
N GLY A 193 20.47 5.43 -15.40
CA GLY A 193 20.45 4.83 -14.06
C GLY A 193 19.15 5.13 -13.29
N GLY A 194 19.06 4.65 -12.04
CA GLY A 194 17.79 4.64 -11.29
C GLY A 194 17.21 6.03 -10.96
N ALA A 195 18.00 7.09 -11.06
CA ALA A 195 17.57 8.47 -10.81
C ALA A 195 17.03 9.17 -12.07
N MET A 196 16.91 8.48 -13.20
CA MET A 196 16.44 9.07 -14.44
C MET A 196 14.93 9.36 -14.42
N ARG A 197 14.54 10.40 -15.16
CA ARG A 197 13.16 10.69 -15.56
C ARG A 197 12.08 10.61 -14.45
N PRO A 198 12.26 11.20 -13.24
CA PRO A 198 11.24 11.19 -12.21
C PRO A 198 9.86 11.64 -12.72
N GLY A 199 8.79 11.00 -12.25
CA GLY A 199 7.41 11.35 -12.60
C GLY A 199 6.94 10.85 -13.98
N ASN A 200 7.84 10.38 -14.84
CA ASN A 200 7.44 9.73 -16.10
C ASN A 200 6.96 8.30 -15.84
N ALA A 201 6.14 7.76 -16.74
CA ALA A 201 5.78 6.34 -16.74
C ALA A 201 7.04 5.48 -16.94
N CYS A 202 7.26 4.52 -16.05
CA CYS A 202 8.51 3.76 -16.01
C CYS A 202 8.43 2.55 -16.94
N ILE A 203 7.40 1.73 -16.78
CA ILE A 203 7.30 0.41 -17.42
C ILE A 203 7.00 0.58 -18.91
N SER A 204 6.01 1.41 -19.25
CA SER A 204 5.63 1.62 -20.66
C SER A 204 6.77 2.26 -21.45
N CYS A 205 7.49 3.20 -20.85
CA CYS A 205 8.64 3.85 -21.47
C CYS A 205 9.79 2.86 -21.67
N HIS A 206 10.16 2.11 -20.63
CA HIS A 206 11.25 1.14 -20.71
C HIS A 206 10.95 -0.02 -21.67
N ALA A 207 9.70 -0.49 -21.75
CA ALA A 207 9.28 -1.48 -22.73
C ALA A 207 9.49 -1.00 -24.17
N SER A 208 9.29 0.30 -24.44
CA SER A 208 9.45 0.89 -25.78
C SER A 208 10.90 1.21 -26.17
N GLN A 209 11.79 1.39 -25.19
CA GLN A 209 13.16 1.86 -25.40
C GLN A 209 14.22 0.83 -24.97
N SER A 210 13.84 -0.45 -24.86
CA SER A 210 14.74 -1.54 -24.45
C SER A 210 15.42 -1.30 -23.10
N GLY A 211 14.73 -0.65 -22.17
CA GLY A 211 15.19 -0.44 -20.80
C GLY A 211 15.02 -1.69 -19.93
N PRO A 212 15.53 -1.69 -18.69
CA PRO A 212 15.30 -2.78 -17.74
C PRO A 212 13.81 -3.02 -17.47
N THR A 213 13.46 -4.29 -17.27
CA THR A 213 12.10 -4.70 -16.90
C THR A 213 11.82 -4.41 -15.43
N PHE A 214 10.62 -3.93 -15.16
CA PHE A 214 10.10 -3.72 -13.81
C PHE A 214 8.75 -4.43 -13.65
N VAL A 215 8.51 -4.91 -12.43
CA VAL A 215 7.22 -5.45 -11.99
C VAL A 215 6.31 -4.29 -11.58
N ALA A 216 6.85 -3.35 -10.81
CA ALA A 216 6.21 -2.09 -10.44
C ALA A 216 7.25 -0.98 -10.35
N ALA A 217 6.88 0.25 -10.67
CA ALA A 217 7.78 1.40 -10.55
C ALA A 217 7.02 2.73 -10.52
N GLY A 218 7.63 3.74 -9.89
CA GLY A 218 7.08 5.08 -9.83
C GLY A 218 8.00 6.06 -9.12
N THR A 219 7.43 7.23 -8.79
CA THR A 219 8.17 8.33 -8.14
C THR A 219 7.36 8.94 -7.00
N VAL A 220 7.98 9.08 -5.83
CA VAL A 220 7.44 9.81 -4.68
C VAL A 220 7.87 11.27 -4.74
N TYR A 221 6.95 12.19 -4.52
CA TYR A 221 7.15 13.65 -4.53
C TYR A 221 6.87 14.27 -3.16
N PRO A 222 7.35 15.51 -2.90
CA PRO A 222 6.97 16.25 -1.71
C PRO A 222 5.58 16.88 -1.83
N THR A 223 5.10 17.19 -3.04
CA THR A 223 3.79 17.80 -3.27
C THR A 223 2.95 17.08 -4.33
N LEU A 224 1.66 17.41 -4.40
CA LEU A 224 0.67 16.68 -5.20
C LEU A 224 0.79 16.96 -6.70
N VAL A 225 1.28 18.14 -7.07
CA VAL A 225 1.30 18.65 -8.45
C VAL A 225 2.72 19.08 -8.78
N GLU A 226 3.50 18.14 -9.30
CA GLU A 226 4.89 18.35 -9.69
C GLU A 226 5.09 17.93 -11.15
N PRO A 227 5.87 18.68 -11.93
CA PRO A 227 6.10 18.35 -13.32
C PRO A 227 6.93 17.08 -13.45
N ASN A 228 6.84 16.44 -14.62
CA ASN A 228 7.79 15.38 -14.97
C ASN A 228 9.22 15.94 -14.91
N ASP A 229 10.17 15.03 -14.69
CA ASP A 229 11.59 15.29 -14.60
C ASP A 229 12.00 16.17 -13.42
N CYS A 230 11.08 16.72 -12.61
CA CYS A 230 11.46 17.27 -11.31
C CYS A 230 11.88 16.14 -10.37
N ASN A 231 13.04 16.25 -9.73
CA ASN A 231 13.43 15.31 -8.70
C ASN A 231 12.39 15.31 -7.59
N GLY A 232 11.92 14.12 -7.24
CA GLY A 232 10.96 13.91 -6.19
C GLY A 232 11.57 14.00 -4.80
N THR A 233 10.89 13.36 -3.85
CA THR A 233 11.32 13.20 -2.47
C THR A 233 12.67 12.49 -2.41
N ASN A 234 13.69 13.09 -1.79
CA ASN A 234 14.93 12.38 -1.50
C ASN A 234 14.67 11.28 -0.46
N GLY A 235 14.77 10.03 -0.88
CA GLY A 235 14.48 8.87 -0.04
C GLY A 235 15.65 8.37 0.82
N THR A 236 16.86 8.96 0.71
CA THR A 236 18.01 8.56 1.57
C THR A 236 17.77 8.85 3.06
N ASN A 237 16.68 9.54 3.40
CA ASN A 237 16.20 9.76 4.76
C ASN A 237 15.28 8.64 5.28
N GLY A 238 15.28 7.47 4.64
CA GLY A 238 14.47 6.32 5.05
C GLY A 238 13.04 6.34 4.51
N THR A 239 12.76 7.07 3.42
CA THR A 239 11.47 6.96 2.73
C THR A 239 11.41 5.62 1.99
N LYS A 240 10.37 4.83 2.24
CA LYS A 240 10.13 3.53 1.59
C LYS A 240 8.71 3.50 1.01
N VAL A 241 8.49 2.70 -0.04
CA VAL A 241 7.15 2.38 -0.55
C VAL A 241 6.88 0.91 -0.29
N LEU A 242 5.82 0.62 0.45
CA LEU A 242 5.36 -0.72 0.75
C LEU A 242 4.23 -1.07 -0.22
N ILE A 243 4.41 -2.11 -1.03
CA ILE A 243 3.34 -2.69 -1.84
C ILE A 243 2.81 -3.91 -1.09
N ILE A 244 1.53 -3.88 -0.73
CA ILE A 244 0.82 -4.98 -0.08
C ILE A 244 -0.08 -5.61 -1.13
N ASP A 245 0.22 -6.84 -1.52
CA ASP A 245 -0.52 -7.53 -2.56
C ASP A 245 -1.85 -8.13 -2.03
N ALA A 246 -2.64 -8.73 -2.91
CA ALA A 246 -3.92 -9.32 -2.55
C ALA A 246 -3.84 -10.50 -1.56
N ASN A 247 -2.66 -11.13 -1.43
CA ASN A 247 -2.40 -12.20 -0.48
C ASN A 247 -1.85 -11.68 0.86
N GLY A 248 -1.66 -10.37 0.98
CA GLY A 248 -1.06 -9.73 2.15
C GLY A 248 0.47 -9.71 2.13
N VAL A 249 1.13 -10.15 1.06
CA VAL A 249 2.59 -10.13 0.97
C VAL A 249 3.06 -8.70 0.81
N MET A 250 3.97 -8.28 1.68
CA MET A 250 4.54 -6.93 1.66
C MET A 250 5.87 -6.89 0.91
N ARG A 251 6.00 -5.96 -0.03
CA ARG A 251 7.25 -5.65 -0.75
C ARG A 251 7.74 -4.28 -0.36
N VAL A 252 8.99 -4.18 0.08
CA VAL A 252 9.58 -2.94 0.60
C VAL A 252 10.51 -2.35 -0.45
N LEU A 253 10.07 -1.28 -1.10
CA LEU A 253 10.80 -0.63 -2.18
C LEU A 253 11.50 0.63 -1.64
N PRO A 254 12.84 0.67 -1.58
CA PRO A 254 13.55 1.88 -1.17
C PRO A 254 13.36 2.99 -2.19
N VAL A 255 13.16 4.21 -1.72
CA VAL A 255 13.11 5.41 -2.55
C VAL A 255 14.51 5.98 -2.68
N ASN A 256 14.96 6.25 -3.91
CA ASN A 256 16.29 6.81 -4.14
C ASN A 256 16.33 8.34 -3.96
N SER A 257 17.49 8.95 -4.23
CA SER A 257 17.69 10.40 -4.05
C SER A 257 16.86 11.29 -4.98
N ALA A 258 16.30 10.74 -6.07
CA ALA A 258 15.43 11.45 -7.01
C ALA A 258 13.94 11.13 -6.79
N GLY A 259 13.59 10.37 -5.76
CA GLY A 259 12.21 9.95 -5.48
C GLY A 259 11.77 8.70 -6.21
N ASN A 260 12.60 8.10 -7.05
CA ASN A 260 12.21 6.90 -7.81
C ASN A 260 12.31 5.65 -6.94
N PHE A 261 11.39 4.73 -7.19
CA PHE A 261 11.36 3.39 -6.61
C PHE A 261 10.96 2.37 -7.69
N TRP A 262 11.39 1.13 -7.53
CA TRP A 262 11.02 0.06 -8.45
C TRP A 262 11.13 -1.31 -7.79
N LEU A 263 10.37 -2.25 -8.32
CA LEU A 263 10.50 -3.68 -8.10
C LEU A 263 10.93 -4.32 -9.41
N ARG A 264 11.98 -5.14 -9.38
CA ARG A 264 12.44 -5.91 -10.55
C ARG A 264 11.90 -7.34 -10.49
N PRO A 265 11.74 -8.01 -11.64
CA PRO A 265 11.56 -9.44 -11.64
C PRO A 265 12.80 -10.12 -11.01
N PRO A 266 12.65 -11.31 -10.41
CA PRO A 266 13.76 -12.07 -9.89
C PRO A 266 14.77 -12.36 -11.00
N PRO A 267 16.05 -12.52 -10.68
CA PRO A 267 17.02 -13.04 -11.63
C PRO A 267 16.54 -14.40 -12.15
N VAL A 268 16.49 -14.60 -13.46
CA VAL A 268 16.04 -15.84 -14.14
C VAL A 268 16.89 -17.10 -13.84
N ALA A 269 17.82 -17.05 -12.89
CA ALA A 269 18.78 -18.13 -12.61
C ALA A 269 18.29 -19.14 -11.54
N ASP A 270 17.19 -18.89 -10.84
CA ASP A 270 16.61 -19.85 -9.89
C ASP A 270 15.15 -20.17 -10.21
N ALA A 271 14.93 -21.22 -11.01
CA ALA A 271 13.61 -21.82 -11.24
C ALA A 271 12.93 -22.39 -9.96
N GLN A 272 13.54 -22.18 -8.79
CA GLN A 272 13.05 -22.54 -7.47
C GLN A 272 12.72 -21.33 -6.57
N ALA A 273 12.98 -20.07 -7.00
CA ALA A 273 12.45 -18.93 -6.27
C ALA A 273 10.92 -18.99 -6.30
N PRO A 274 10.22 -18.89 -5.16
CA PRO A 274 8.77 -18.86 -5.15
C PRO A 274 8.28 -17.67 -5.98
N ALA A 275 7.01 -17.71 -6.40
CA ALA A 275 6.28 -16.74 -7.23
C ALA A 275 6.32 -15.24 -6.79
N SER A 276 7.18 -14.90 -5.83
CA SER A 276 7.64 -13.58 -5.37
C SER A 276 8.12 -12.59 -6.44
N ALA A 277 7.95 -12.89 -7.73
CA ALA A 277 8.16 -11.96 -8.82
C ALA A 277 6.96 -11.05 -9.04
N GLU A 278 5.76 -11.57 -8.87
CA GLU A 278 4.52 -10.90 -9.26
C GLU A 278 3.84 -10.30 -8.05
N ILE A 279 3.13 -9.19 -8.27
CA ILE A 279 2.26 -8.58 -7.26
C ILE A 279 0.87 -9.15 -7.49
N ALA A 280 0.35 -9.95 -6.56
CA ALA A 280 -1.03 -10.40 -6.63
C ALA A 280 -1.99 -9.20 -6.61
N LYS A 281 -2.92 -9.16 -7.57
CA LYS A 281 -3.82 -8.03 -7.77
C LYS A 281 -5.22 -8.31 -7.20
N PRO A 282 -5.96 -7.28 -6.78
CA PRO A 282 -5.54 -5.89 -6.71
C PRO A 282 -4.70 -5.63 -5.44
N TYR A 283 -3.74 -4.71 -5.50
CA TYR A 283 -2.80 -4.42 -4.43
C TYR A 283 -3.06 -3.05 -3.78
N LYS A 284 -2.48 -2.80 -2.61
CA LYS A 284 -2.38 -1.47 -1.99
C LYS A 284 -0.94 -0.99 -1.91
N ALA A 285 -0.74 0.32 -1.89
CA ALA A 285 0.57 0.93 -1.68
C ALA A 285 0.53 1.87 -0.46
N VAL A 286 1.61 1.90 0.30
CA VAL A 286 1.79 2.80 1.45
C VAL A 286 3.17 3.42 1.36
N VAL A 287 3.25 4.75 1.37
CA VAL A 287 4.54 5.44 1.53
C VAL A 287 4.82 5.59 3.03
N VAL A 288 5.98 5.16 3.48
CA VAL A 288 6.41 5.23 4.88
C VAL A 288 7.62 6.16 4.98
N ARG A 289 7.63 7.02 6.00
CA ARG A 289 8.81 7.79 6.42
C ARG A 289 8.82 7.92 7.93
N GLY A 290 9.71 7.16 8.58
CA GLY A 290 9.75 7.07 10.04
C GLY A 290 8.37 6.70 10.61
N ASN A 291 7.82 7.56 11.44
CA ASN A 291 6.53 7.37 12.10
C ASN A 291 5.33 7.92 11.32
N GLN A 292 5.51 8.29 10.05
CA GLN A 292 4.43 8.82 9.22
C GLN A 292 4.17 7.91 8.03
N ILE A 293 2.90 7.80 7.65
CA ILE A 293 2.46 7.01 6.49
C ILE A 293 1.55 7.79 5.56
N ARG A 294 1.53 7.43 4.29
CA ARG A 294 0.51 7.85 3.34
C ARG A 294 0.00 6.64 2.59
N GLU A 295 -1.20 6.21 2.97
CA GLU A 295 -1.84 5.04 2.37
C GLU A 295 -2.59 5.41 1.09
N MET A 296 -2.51 4.52 0.10
CA MET A 296 -3.37 4.57 -1.08
C MET A 296 -4.80 4.25 -0.66
N LYS A 297 -5.74 5.16 -0.97
CA LYS A 297 -7.15 5.03 -0.53
C LYS A 297 -7.86 3.82 -1.14
N GLY A 298 -7.58 3.51 -2.41
CA GLY A 298 -8.15 2.37 -3.13
C GLY A 298 -7.12 1.28 -3.41
N THR A 299 -7.58 0.12 -3.84
CA THR A 299 -6.72 -0.92 -4.41
C THR A 299 -6.43 -0.64 -5.89
N GLN A 300 -5.32 -1.13 -6.43
CA GLN A 300 -4.90 -0.90 -7.81
C GLN A 300 -4.40 -2.20 -8.47
N SER A 301 -4.46 -2.26 -9.80
CA SER A 301 -3.95 -3.34 -10.65
C SER A 301 -2.89 -2.88 -11.64
N GLU A 302 -2.81 -1.57 -11.94
CA GLU A 302 -1.74 -0.98 -12.74
C GLU A 302 -0.45 -0.84 -11.92
N THR A 303 0.68 -1.34 -12.42
CA THR A 303 1.96 -1.34 -11.70
C THR A 303 2.97 -0.31 -12.23
N ASP A 304 2.68 0.34 -13.37
CA ASP A 304 3.35 1.56 -13.79
C ASP A 304 2.70 2.76 -13.11
N CYS A 305 3.10 3.02 -11.87
CA CYS A 305 2.34 3.86 -10.94
C CYS A 305 2.13 5.29 -11.47
N ASN A 306 3.12 5.83 -12.21
CA ASN A 306 3.10 7.18 -12.75
C ASN A 306 2.11 7.36 -13.93
N THR A 307 1.51 6.28 -14.44
CA THR A 307 0.42 6.37 -15.44
C THR A 307 -0.89 6.91 -14.85
N CYS A 308 -1.15 6.62 -13.57
CA CYS A 308 -2.25 7.19 -12.80
C CYS A 308 -1.77 8.40 -11.99
N HIS A 309 -0.60 8.30 -11.37
CA HIS A 309 0.00 9.37 -10.57
C HIS A 309 0.81 10.37 -11.40
N THR A 310 0.14 10.97 -12.39
CA THR A 310 0.68 12.06 -13.21
C THR A 310 0.72 13.38 -12.44
N GLU A 311 1.28 14.44 -13.04
CA GLU A 311 1.27 15.80 -12.47
C GLU A 311 -0.13 16.23 -12.02
N ARG A 312 -1.16 15.86 -12.79
CA ARG A 312 -2.56 16.24 -12.55
C ARG A 312 -3.43 15.10 -12.05
N GLY A 313 -2.84 13.92 -11.89
CA GLY A 313 -3.59 12.70 -11.64
C GLY A 313 -4.40 12.25 -12.85
N ARG A 314 -4.70 10.95 -12.90
CA ARG A 314 -5.57 10.33 -13.89
C ARG A 314 -6.24 9.11 -13.24
N ASN A 315 -7.37 8.67 -13.79
CA ASN A 315 -8.06 7.44 -13.35
C ASN A 315 -8.40 7.44 -11.85
N GLY A 316 -8.81 8.60 -11.31
CA GLY A 316 -9.16 8.76 -9.90
C GLY A 316 -7.98 9.05 -8.96
N ALA A 317 -6.73 9.00 -9.44
CA ALA A 317 -5.59 9.49 -8.66
C ALA A 317 -5.63 11.04 -8.58
N PRO A 318 -5.35 11.64 -7.41
CA PRO A 318 -5.43 13.09 -7.22
C PRO A 318 -4.22 13.87 -7.76
N GLY A 319 -3.16 13.18 -8.18
CA GLY A 319 -1.86 13.76 -8.53
C GLY A 319 -0.72 12.78 -8.26
N ARG A 320 0.45 13.32 -7.98
CA ARG A 320 1.66 12.55 -7.63
C ARG A 320 1.49 11.69 -6.39
N ILE A 321 2.27 10.61 -6.31
CA ILE A 321 2.49 9.87 -5.07
C ILE A 321 3.28 10.79 -4.15
N MET A 322 2.77 11.09 -2.95
CA MET A 322 3.45 11.99 -2.03
C MET A 322 4.12 11.24 -0.89
N ALA A 323 5.20 11.82 -0.36
CA ALA A 323 5.67 11.47 0.97
C ALA A 323 4.57 11.79 2.02
N PRO A 324 4.59 11.12 3.19
CA PRO A 324 3.67 11.41 4.29
C PRO A 324 3.67 12.89 4.70
#